data_AF-A0A0G0F153-F1
#
_entry.id   AF-A0A0G0F153-F1
#
_cell.length_a   1.000
_cell.length_b   1.000
_cell.length_c   1.000
_cell.angle_alpha   90.00
_cell.angle_beta   90.00
_cell.angle_gamma   90.00
#
_symmetry.space_group_name_H-M   'P 1'
#
loop_
_entity.id
_entity.type
_entity.pdbx_description
1 polymer ?
#
loop_
_entity_poly.entity_id
_entity_poly.type
_entity_poly.pdbx_seq_one_letter_code
_entity_poly.pdbx_strand_id
1 'polypeptide(L)'
;MMKSSELVLIVETVEEGVKFYTEKLGFDIVDLQESSENGRHLIFARLHKGKCSIILRAPLIEELAAFSFIKRCVNRCTGIYVEMKKGLEKYYQRCIKKGVKVVGELKKSEFGNMEFSIRDPFGATLIFAEPLAKDSHQSFDVFGITVDKNALKSKNSAYIKATSDQLISTLKEFGILRRASKKFAKSKLKELSKALK
;
A
#
# COMPACT_ATOMS: atom_id res chain seq x y z
N MET A 1 -15.83 0.18 -15.34
CA MET A 1 -14.39 0.36 -15.01
C MET A 1 -14.31 0.78 -13.55
N MET A 2 -13.47 0.16 -12.71
CA MET A 2 -13.32 0.56 -11.30
C MET A 2 -12.66 1.95 -11.22
N LYS A 3 -13.14 2.83 -10.32
CA LYS A 3 -12.70 4.23 -10.22
C LYS A 3 -11.60 4.44 -9.18
N SER A 4 -11.74 3.85 -8.01
CA SER A 4 -10.82 3.97 -6.87
C SER A 4 -11.00 2.79 -5.92
N SER A 5 -10.13 2.70 -4.92
CA SER A 5 -10.20 1.76 -3.80
C SER A 5 -9.87 2.50 -2.51
N GLU A 6 -10.57 2.19 -1.43
CA GLU A 6 -10.37 2.80 -0.11
C GLU A 6 -10.19 1.68 0.92
N LEU A 7 -9.33 1.90 1.92
CA LEU A 7 -9.25 1.01 3.07
C LEU A 7 -10.46 1.28 3.96
N VAL A 8 -11.27 0.25 4.25
CA VAL A 8 -12.37 0.35 5.20
C VAL A 8 -11.95 -0.30 6.51
N LEU A 9 -11.98 0.47 7.59
CA LEU A 9 -11.75 -0.01 8.95
C LEU A 9 -13.05 0.08 9.74
N ILE A 10 -13.51 -1.09 10.18
CA ILE A 10 -14.61 -1.20 11.13
C ILE A 10 -14.04 -0.99 12.52
N VAL A 11 -14.55 0.00 13.24
CA VAL A 11 -14.00 0.44 14.53
C VAL A 11 -15.13 0.56 15.55
N GLU A 12 -14.78 0.46 16.83
CA GLU A 12 -15.75 0.59 17.92
C GLU A 12 -16.15 2.06 18.09
N THR A 13 -15.17 2.97 17.99
CA THR A 13 -15.37 4.42 18.10
C THR A 13 -14.74 5.11 16.90
N VAL A 14 -15.54 5.78 16.06
CA VAL A 14 -15.04 6.47 14.86
C VAL A 14 -14.22 7.70 15.25
N GLU A 15 -14.61 8.40 16.31
CA GLU A 15 -13.95 9.59 16.85
C GLU A 15 -12.50 9.33 17.23
N GLU A 16 -12.20 8.18 17.85
CA GLU A 16 -10.84 7.79 18.20
C GLU A 16 -9.98 7.63 16.95
N GLY A 17 -10.56 7.04 15.90
CA GLY A 17 -9.88 6.87 14.62
C GLY A 17 -9.65 8.23 13.95
N VAL A 18 -10.67 9.08 13.90
CA VAL A 18 -10.54 10.45 13.35
C VAL A 18 -9.42 11.19 14.07
N LYS A 19 -9.41 11.22 15.41
CA LYS A 19 -8.33 11.85 16.21
C LYS A 19 -6.96 11.26 15.88
N PHE A 20 -6.82 9.94 15.84
CA PHE A 20 -5.54 9.31 15.52
C PHE A 20 -5.04 9.70 14.12
N TYR A 21 -5.86 9.49 13.09
CA TYR A 21 -5.44 9.71 11.70
C TYR A 21 -5.20 11.19 11.39
N THR A 22 -6.00 12.09 11.96
CA THR A 22 -5.82 13.54 11.76
C THR A 22 -4.64 14.07 12.59
N GLU A 23 -4.63 13.89 13.91
CA GLU A 23 -3.65 14.54 14.78
C GLU A 23 -2.26 13.90 14.73
N LYS A 24 -2.21 12.57 14.62
CA LYS A 24 -0.95 11.80 14.62
C LYS A 24 -0.40 11.67 13.20
N LEU A 25 -1.25 11.29 12.24
CA LEU A 25 -0.81 11.01 10.87
C LEU A 25 -1.02 12.18 9.91
N GLY A 26 -1.82 13.20 10.25
CA GLY A 26 -2.05 14.37 9.39
C GLY A 26 -2.87 14.01 8.15
N PHE A 27 -3.91 13.20 8.32
CA PHE A 27 -4.98 13.06 7.34
C PHE A 27 -5.96 14.23 7.49
N ASP A 28 -6.61 14.58 6.39
CA ASP A 28 -7.68 15.56 6.34
C ASP A 28 -9.03 14.84 6.35
N ILE A 29 -10.03 15.48 6.96
CA ILE A 29 -11.40 14.99 7.00
C ILE A 29 -12.10 15.36 5.69
N VAL A 30 -12.72 14.39 5.04
CA VAL A 30 -13.46 14.57 3.78
C VAL A 30 -14.96 14.54 4.00
N ASP A 31 -15.41 13.62 4.86
CA ASP A 31 -16.82 13.39 5.13
C ASP A 31 -16.99 12.83 6.54
N LEU A 32 -18.09 13.18 7.20
CA LEU A 32 -18.47 12.75 8.55
C LEU A 32 -19.97 12.49 8.59
N GLN A 33 -20.38 11.42 9.27
CA GLN A 33 -21.80 11.19 9.55
C GLN A 33 -21.98 10.85 11.02
N GLU A 34 -22.97 11.49 11.63
CA GLU A 34 -23.40 11.29 13.01
C GLU A 34 -24.55 10.28 13.05
N SER A 35 -24.71 9.56 14.17
CA SER A 35 -25.89 8.73 14.40
C SER A 35 -27.13 9.60 14.60
N SER A 36 -28.24 9.22 13.96
CA SER A 36 -29.54 9.84 14.17
C SER A 36 -30.29 9.30 15.39
N GLU A 37 -29.88 8.12 15.90
CA GLU A 37 -30.72 7.31 16.81
C GLU A 37 -30.16 7.22 18.24
N ASN A 38 -28.85 7.36 18.45
CA ASN A 38 -28.21 7.07 19.74
C ASN A 38 -27.22 8.15 20.20
N GLY A 39 -27.70 9.38 20.34
CA GLY A 39 -26.88 10.51 20.77
C GLY A 39 -25.87 10.98 19.70
N ARG A 40 -25.10 12.01 20.03
CA ARG A 40 -24.24 12.70 19.06
C ARG A 40 -22.87 12.02 18.93
N HIS A 41 -22.86 10.86 18.27
CA HIS A 41 -21.65 10.08 17.99
C HIS A 41 -21.43 9.89 16.49
N LEU A 42 -20.18 9.88 16.06
CA LEU A 42 -19.79 9.59 14.68
C LEU A 42 -19.95 8.10 14.39
N ILE A 43 -20.68 7.78 13.33
CA ILE A 43 -20.83 6.41 12.81
C ILE A 43 -19.98 6.18 11.56
N PHE A 44 -19.51 7.26 10.94
CA PHE A 44 -18.73 7.23 9.71
C PHE A 44 -17.78 8.43 9.63
N ALA A 45 -16.59 8.18 9.10
CA ALA A 45 -15.68 9.21 8.65
C ALA A 45 -14.91 8.75 7.41
N ARG A 46 -14.80 9.62 6.40
CA ARG A 46 -13.86 9.45 5.29
C ARG A 46 -12.70 10.42 5.47
N LEU A 47 -11.48 9.89 5.42
CA LEU A 47 -10.24 10.63 5.62
C LEU A 47 -9.32 10.48 4.41
N HIS A 48 -8.58 11.54 4.07
CA HIS A 48 -7.60 11.51 2.98
C HIS A 48 -6.22 11.97 3.41
N LYS A 49 -5.19 11.46 2.71
CA LYS A 49 -3.87 12.08 2.68
C LYS A 49 -3.22 11.84 1.32
N GLY A 50 -3.14 12.87 0.50
CA GLY A 50 -2.72 12.72 -0.89
C GLY A 50 -3.68 11.81 -1.65
N LYS A 51 -3.22 10.63 -2.08
CA LYS A 51 -4.05 9.63 -2.78
C LYS A 51 -4.48 8.46 -1.88
N CYS A 52 -4.09 8.48 -0.61
CA CYS A 52 -4.47 7.46 0.36
C CYS A 52 -5.80 7.85 0.99
N SER A 53 -6.81 7.00 0.85
CA SER A 53 -8.14 7.18 1.44
C SER A 53 -8.47 6.07 2.42
N ILE A 54 -9.00 6.46 3.57
CA ILE A 54 -9.43 5.56 4.64
C ILE A 54 -10.87 5.91 5.02
N ILE A 55 -11.72 4.90 5.11
CA ILE A 55 -13.04 4.99 5.71
C ILE A 55 -12.96 4.35 7.09
N LEU A 56 -13.45 5.06 8.09
CA LEU A 56 -13.72 4.58 9.44
C LEU A 56 -15.24 4.46 9.59
N ARG A 57 -15.75 3.34 10.10
CA ARG A 57 -17.17 3.22 10.41
C ARG A 57 -17.44 2.28 11.59
N ALA A 58 -18.58 2.48 12.23
CA ALA A 58 -19.13 1.53 13.18
C ALA A 58 -19.52 0.20 12.47
N PRO A 59 -19.52 -0.94 13.20
CA PRO A 59 -20.02 -2.20 12.67
C PRO A 59 -21.52 -2.14 12.38
N LEU A 60 -21.95 -2.82 11.31
CA LEU A 60 -23.37 -3.06 11.05
C LEU A 60 -23.88 -4.20 11.94
N ILE A 61 -25.20 -4.34 12.08
CA ILE A 61 -25.84 -5.33 12.96
C ILE A 61 -25.37 -6.75 12.59
N GLU A 62 -25.34 -7.06 11.29
CA GLU A 62 -24.90 -8.33 10.72
C GLU A 62 -23.39 -8.60 10.93
N GLU A 63 -22.59 -7.58 11.24
CA GLU A 63 -21.15 -7.71 11.45
C GLU A 63 -20.77 -7.82 12.93
N LEU A 64 -21.69 -7.57 13.87
CA LEU A 64 -21.39 -7.47 15.31
C LEU A 64 -20.68 -8.71 15.85
N ALA A 65 -21.09 -9.91 15.43
CA ALA A 65 -20.46 -11.16 15.83
C ALA A 65 -19.00 -11.21 15.36
N ALA A 66 -18.73 -11.02 14.06
CA ALA A 66 -17.38 -11.00 13.51
C ALA A 66 -16.53 -9.86 14.11
N PHE A 67 -17.13 -8.69 14.29
CA PHE A 67 -16.49 -7.53 14.90
C PHE A 67 -16.02 -7.81 16.33
N SER A 68 -16.84 -8.51 17.13
CA SER A 68 -16.53 -8.86 18.51
C SER A 68 -15.26 -9.71 18.66
N PHE A 69 -14.95 -10.54 17.65
CA PHE A 69 -13.71 -11.31 17.60
C PHE A 69 -12.52 -10.42 17.20
N ILE A 70 -12.65 -9.67 16.11
CA ILE A 70 -11.51 -8.91 15.57
C ILE A 70 -11.14 -7.69 16.43
N LYS A 71 -12.08 -7.12 17.19
CA LYS A 71 -11.80 -5.92 18.01
C LYS A 71 -10.79 -6.17 19.13
N ARG A 72 -10.66 -7.43 19.57
CA ARG A 72 -9.69 -7.86 20.59
C ARG A 72 -8.33 -8.24 20.01
N CYS A 73 -8.21 -8.33 18.68
CA CYS A 73 -6.96 -8.70 18.03
C CYS A 73 -5.97 -7.53 18.03
N VAL A 74 -4.82 -7.72 18.68
CA VAL A 74 -3.70 -6.76 18.68
C VAL A 74 -3.13 -6.52 17.27
N ASN A 75 -3.38 -7.45 16.34
CA ASN A 75 -3.08 -7.32 14.91
C ASN A 75 -4.25 -7.90 14.14
N ARG A 76 -4.88 -7.11 13.26
CA ARG A 76 -6.00 -7.56 12.43
C ARG A 76 -5.54 -8.15 11.08
N CYS A 77 -4.23 -8.31 10.88
CA CYS A 77 -3.62 -8.73 9.62
C CYS A 77 -4.11 -7.93 8.41
N THR A 78 -4.57 -6.70 8.64
CA THR A 78 -5.03 -5.77 7.63
C THR A 78 -3.93 -4.74 7.44
N GLY A 79 -3.53 -4.51 6.19
CA GLY A 79 -2.43 -3.64 5.87
C GLY A 79 -2.73 -2.71 4.72
N ILE A 80 -2.12 -1.53 4.75
CA ILE A 80 -2.05 -0.63 3.59
C ILE A 80 -0.59 -0.27 3.34
N TYR A 81 -0.21 -0.38 2.07
CA TYR A 81 1.11 0.04 1.59
C TYR A 81 0.98 1.43 0.95
N VAL A 82 1.72 2.38 1.49
CA VAL A 82 1.67 3.80 1.13
C VAL A 82 2.99 4.21 0.52
N GLU A 83 2.99 4.42 -0.80
CA GLU A 83 4.14 4.94 -1.51
C GLU A 83 4.26 6.46 -1.31
N MET A 84 5.38 6.87 -0.74
CA MET A 84 5.76 8.26 -0.50
C MET A 84 6.70 8.74 -1.60
N LYS A 85 6.41 9.94 -2.13
CA LYS A 85 7.28 10.57 -3.14
C LYS A 85 8.63 11.01 -2.55
N LYS A 86 8.63 11.56 -1.34
CA LYS A 86 9.79 12.04 -0.60
C LYS A 86 9.45 12.30 0.87
N GLY A 87 10.46 12.37 1.73
CA GLY A 87 10.35 12.84 3.12
C GLY A 87 9.97 11.76 4.13
N LEU A 88 10.20 10.48 3.82
CA LEU A 88 9.92 9.34 4.68
C LEU A 88 10.59 9.47 6.05
N GLU A 89 11.88 9.82 6.11
CA GLU A 89 12.62 10.01 7.37
C GLU A 89 11.94 11.05 8.27
N LYS A 90 11.63 12.24 7.72
CA LYS A 90 10.94 13.29 8.49
C LYS A 90 9.59 12.83 8.99
N TYR A 91 8.88 12.02 8.20
CA TYR A 91 7.59 11.47 8.58
C TYR A 91 7.71 10.39 9.67
N TYR A 92 8.73 9.54 9.59
CA TYR A 92 9.10 8.57 10.62
C TYR A 92 9.36 9.26 11.96
N GLN A 93 10.22 10.29 11.97
CA GLN A 93 10.51 11.07 13.19
C GLN A 93 9.27 11.76 13.76
N ARG A 94 8.36 12.26 12.91
CA ARG A 94 7.07 12.81 13.36
C ARG A 94 6.22 11.74 14.05
N CYS A 95 6.15 10.53 13.52
CA CYS A 95 5.41 9.42 14.11
C CYS A 95 5.94 9.08 15.51
N ILE A 96 7.27 8.98 15.67
CA ILE A 96 7.91 8.77 16.97
C ILE A 96 7.53 9.89 17.94
N LYS A 97 7.74 11.15 17.54
CA LYS A 97 7.41 12.33 18.37
C LYS A 97 5.95 12.38 18.79
N LYS A 98 5.04 11.89 17.94
CA LYS A 98 3.60 11.83 18.22
C LYS A 98 3.18 10.60 19.03
N GLY A 99 4.11 9.71 19.40
CA GLY A 99 3.83 8.50 20.17
C GLY A 99 3.09 7.43 19.37
N VAL A 100 3.27 7.39 18.04
CA VAL A 100 2.70 6.35 17.19
C VAL A 100 3.47 5.05 17.38
N LYS A 101 2.77 3.92 17.47
CA LYS A 101 3.38 2.59 17.63
C LYS A 101 4.09 2.17 16.34
N VAL A 102 5.41 2.30 16.32
CA VAL A 102 6.28 1.75 15.26
C VAL A 102 6.40 0.24 15.46
N VAL A 103 6.15 -0.54 14.41
CA VAL A 103 6.26 -2.02 14.43
C VAL A 103 7.33 -2.55 13.47
N GLY A 104 7.83 -1.70 12.57
CA GLY A 104 9.02 -1.95 11.78
C GLY A 104 9.82 -0.66 11.68
N GLU A 105 11.07 -0.71 12.14
CA GLU A 105 12.00 0.41 12.06
C GLU A 105 12.33 0.77 10.63
N LEU A 106 12.75 2.03 10.44
CA LEU A 106 13.10 2.54 9.14
C LEU A 106 14.35 1.82 8.61
N LYS A 107 14.18 1.09 7.51
CA LYS A 107 15.26 0.31 6.88
C LYS A 107 15.08 0.19 5.39
N LYS A 108 16.14 -0.23 4.69
CA LYS A 108 16.03 -0.67 3.30
C LYS A 108 15.30 -2.01 3.26
N SER A 109 14.26 -2.11 2.46
CA SER A 109 13.49 -3.33 2.25
C SER A 109 14.13 -4.21 1.19
N GLU A 110 13.72 -5.48 1.17
CA GLU A 110 14.13 -6.46 0.16
C GLU A 110 13.77 -6.00 -1.26
N PHE A 111 12.76 -5.13 -1.38
CA PHE A 111 12.31 -4.57 -2.66
C PHE A 111 13.05 -3.28 -3.06
N GLY A 112 14.10 -2.90 -2.33
CA GLY A 112 14.93 -1.75 -2.66
C GLY A 112 14.31 -0.40 -2.32
N ASN A 113 13.26 -0.34 -1.49
CA ASN A 113 12.70 0.90 -0.98
C ASN A 113 13.25 1.17 0.42
N MET A 114 13.30 2.43 0.84
CA MET A 114 13.33 2.73 2.28
C MET A 114 11.90 2.59 2.79
N GLU A 115 11.69 1.86 3.87
CA GLU A 115 10.36 1.72 4.45
C GLU A 115 10.40 1.61 5.97
N PHE A 116 9.30 2.02 6.59
CA PHE A 116 9.00 1.74 7.99
C PHE A 116 7.52 1.38 8.12
N SER A 117 7.15 0.73 9.21
CA SER A 117 5.75 0.37 9.45
C SER A 117 5.29 0.77 10.85
N ILE A 118 4.04 1.20 10.91
CA ILE A 118 3.34 1.53 12.16
C ILE A 118 2.12 0.64 12.31
N ARG A 119 1.62 0.58 13.54
CA ARG A 119 0.32 0.02 13.85
C ARG A 119 -0.61 1.11 14.36
N ASP A 120 -1.81 1.15 13.82
CA ASP A 120 -2.87 2.02 14.32
C ASP A 120 -3.47 1.47 15.64
N PRO A 121 -4.36 2.22 16.31
CA PRO A 121 -5.02 1.74 17.53
C PRO A 121 -5.93 0.53 17.31
N PHE A 122 -6.33 0.25 16.06
CA PHE A 122 -7.27 -0.81 15.71
C PHE A 122 -6.58 -2.10 15.25
N GLY A 123 -5.24 -2.12 15.20
CA GLY A 123 -4.46 -3.29 14.80
C GLY A 123 -4.20 -3.42 13.30
N ALA A 124 -4.51 -2.40 12.49
CA ALA A 124 -4.10 -2.32 11.09
C ALA A 124 -2.65 -1.82 10.97
N THR A 125 -1.91 -2.37 10.00
CA THR A 125 -0.51 -2.02 9.75
C THR A 125 -0.41 -1.07 8.55
N LEU A 126 0.22 0.08 8.75
CA LEU A 126 0.52 1.02 7.65
C LEU A 126 2.01 0.92 7.35
N ILE A 127 2.34 0.57 6.11
CA ILE A 127 3.72 0.50 5.60
C ILE A 127 3.95 1.75 4.75
N PHE A 128 4.89 2.60 5.14
CA PHE A 128 5.28 3.76 4.37
C PHE A 128 6.59 3.46 3.66
N ALA A 129 6.62 3.62 2.34
CA ALA A 129 7.79 3.30 1.55
C ALA A 129 8.14 4.45 0.60
N GLU A 130 9.42 4.79 0.54
CA GLU A 130 9.98 5.76 -0.39
C GLU A 130 10.95 5.02 -1.33
N PRO A 131 10.77 5.13 -2.66
CA PRO A 131 11.69 4.53 -3.61
C PRO A 131 13.10 5.10 -3.44
N LEU A 132 14.10 4.23 -3.29
CA LEU A 132 15.49 4.67 -3.38
C LEU A 132 15.75 5.14 -4.82
N ALA A 133 16.48 6.26 -4.96
CA ALA A 133 16.93 6.72 -6.26
C ALA A 133 17.68 5.57 -6.97
N LYS A 134 17.29 5.30 -8.22
CA LYS A 134 17.67 4.10 -8.97
C LYS A 134 19.17 3.86 -8.96
N ASP A 135 19.57 2.69 -8.49
CA ASP A 135 20.94 2.18 -8.67
C ASP A 135 21.32 2.14 -10.15
N SER A 136 22.58 2.52 -10.41
CA SER A 136 23.26 2.59 -11.71
C SER A 136 23.52 1.23 -12.36
N HIS A 137 22.98 0.13 -11.84
CA HIS A 137 23.16 -1.21 -12.41
C HIS A 137 22.73 -1.26 -13.88
N GLN A 138 23.46 -1.98 -14.73
CA GLN A 138 23.15 -2.06 -16.18
C GLN A 138 21.96 -2.98 -16.51
N SER A 139 21.38 -3.65 -15.52
CA SER A 139 20.25 -4.56 -15.67
C SER A 139 19.19 -4.34 -14.58
N PHE A 140 18.01 -4.91 -14.80
CA PHE A 140 16.96 -5.10 -13.80
C PHE A 140 16.82 -6.60 -13.53
N ASP A 141 16.55 -7.00 -12.30
CA ASP A 141 16.01 -8.33 -12.02
C ASP A 141 14.49 -8.26 -12.04
N VAL A 142 13.87 -9.07 -12.89
CA VAL A 142 12.43 -9.26 -12.94
C VAL A 142 12.14 -10.73 -12.73
N PHE A 143 11.84 -11.09 -11.47
CA PHE A 143 11.39 -12.43 -11.12
C PHE A 143 12.46 -13.51 -11.42
N GLY A 144 13.72 -13.22 -11.08
CA GLY A 144 14.87 -14.09 -11.35
C GLY A 144 15.39 -14.00 -12.79
N ILE A 145 14.80 -13.13 -13.62
CA ILE A 145 15.21 -12.90 -15.01
C ILE A 145 15.94 -11.57 -15.09
N THR A 146 17.22 -11.64 -15.50
CA THR A 146 18.02 -10.44 -15.75
C THR A 146 17.58 -9.77 -17.05
N VAL A 147 17.13 -8.52 -16.94
CA VAL A 147 16.66 -7.68 -18.06
C VAL A 147 17.66 -6.56 -18.30
N ASP A 148 18.27 -6.54 -19.49
CA ASP A 148 19.29 -5.56 -19.89
C ASP A 148 18.68 -4.18 -20.17
N LYS A 149 19.22 -3.12 -19.53
CA LYS A 149 18.75 -1.74 -19.71
C LYS A 149 19.03 -1.19 -21.11
N ASN A 150 20.18 -1.53 -21.71
CA ASN A 150 20.57 -1.08 -23.04
C ASN A 150 19.70 -1.72 -24.12
N ALA A 151 19.38 -3.02 -23.98
CA ALA A 151 18.46 -3.72 -24.88
C ALA A 151 17.03 -3.13 -24.83
N LEU A 152 16.59 -2.70 -23.64
CA LEU A 152 15.32 -1.97 -23.47
C LEU A 152 15.37 -0.55 -24.05
N LYS A 153 16.48 0.19 -23.89
CA LYS A 153 16.66 1.53 -24.47
C LYS A 153 16.67 1.49 -26.00
N SER A 154 17.35 0.53 -26.60
CA SER A 154 17.41 0.34 -28.05
C SER A 154 16.14 -0.26 -28.66
N LYS A 155 15.15 -0.64 -27.82
CA LYS A 155 13.88 -1.26 -28.23
C LYS A 155 14.09 -2.52 -29.08
N ASN A 156 15.08 -3.34 -28.76
CA ASN A 156 15.34 -4.59 -29.47
C ASN A 156 14.12 -5.53 -29.37
N SER A 157 13.40 -5.69 -30.48
CA SER A 157 12.12 -6.42 -30.53
C SER A 157 12.27 -7.92 -30.27
N ALA A 158 13.35 -8.52 -30.76
CA ALA A 158 13.65 -9.94 -30.55
C ALA A 158 13.94 -10.23 -29.07
N TYR A 159 14.79 -9.41 -28.45
CA TYR A 159 15.10 -9.51 -27.03
C TYR A 159 13.84 -9.34 -26.16
N ILE A 160 13.08 -8.26 -26.39
CA ILE A 160 11.85 -7.97 -25.63
C ILE A 160 10.85 -9.13 -25.74
N LYS A 161 10.71 -9.75 -26.92
CA LYS A 161 9.84 -10.91 -27.12
C LYS A 161 10.35 -12.13 -26.35
N ALA A 162 11.63 -12.47 -26.47
CA ALA A 162 12.24 -13.59 -25.77
C ALA A 162 12.12 -13.45 -24.23
N THR A 163 12.46 -12.27 -23.69
CA THR A 163 12.31 -11.98 -22.25
C THR A 163 10.84 -12.05 -21.82
N SER A 164 9.91 -11.56 -22.64
CA SER A 164 8.48 -11.68 -22.36
C SER A 164 8.02 -13.14 -22.33
N ASP A 165 8.48 -13.97 -23.25
CA ASP A 165 8.11 -15.40 -23.31
C ASP A 165 8.71 -16.17 -22.13
N GLN A 166 9.94 -15.85 -21.73
CA GLN A 166 10.58 -16.40 -20.53
C GLN A 166 9.79 -16.03 -19.26
N LEU A 167 9.44 -14.75 -19.08
CA LEU A 167 8.59 -14.29 -17.97
C LEU A 167 7.24 -15.04 -17.94
N ILE A 168 6.63 -15.25 -19.10
CA ILE A 168 5.37 -15.99 -19.20
C ILE A 168 5.55 -17.45 -18.78
N SER A 169 6.65 -18.09 -19.17
CA SER A 169 6.96 -19.47 -18.78
C SER A 169 7.16 -19.57 -17.28
N THR A 170 8.03 -18.74 -16.70
CA THR A 170 8.33 -18.75 -15.27
C THR A 170 7.07 -18.52 -14.45
N LEU A 171 6.23 -17.53 -14.80
CA LEU A 171 4.98 -17.30 -14.07
C LEU A 171 4.00 -18.49 -14.13
N LYS A 172 4.02 -19.29 -15.21
CA LYS A 172 3.20 -20.51 -15.28
C LYS A 172 3.69 -21.61 -14.35
N GLU A 173 4.98 -21.66 -14.04
CA GLU A 173 5.53 -22.61 -13.05
C GLU A 173 4.95 -22.34 -11.65
N PHE A 174 4.57 -21.08 -11.37
CA PHE A 174 3.82 -20.68 -10.17
C PHE A 174 2.30 -20.82 -10.32
N GLY A 175 1.80 -21.50 -11.36
CA GLY A 175 0.37 -21.70 -11.62
C GLY A 175 -0.39 -20.48 -12.15
N ILE A 176 0.30 -19.38 -12.52
CA ILE A 176 -0.35 -18.17 -13.01
C ILE A 176 -0.83 -18.38 -14.46
N LEU A 177 -2.11 -18.08 -14.70
CA LEU A 177 -2.73 -18.22 -16.02
C LEU A 177 -2.00 -17.41 -17.09
N ARG A 178 -1.83 -18.01 -18.28
CA ARG A 178 -1.14 -17.41 -19.44
C ARG A 178 -1.61 -15.98 -19.75
N ARG A 179 -2.91 -15.69 -19.61
CA ARG A 179 -3.49 -14.35 -19.84
C ARG A 179 -2.95 -13.32 -18.85
N ALA A 180 -2.88 -13.67 -17.57
CA ALA A 180 -2.34 -12.82 -16.52
C ALA A 180 -0.82 -12.64 -16.70
N SER A 181 -0.08 -13.72 -16.99
CA SER A 181 1.37 -13.67 -17.23
C SER A 181 1.73 -12.78 -18.41
N LYS A 182 1.01 -12.89 -19.53
CA LYS A 182 1.18 -12.00 -20.70
C LYS A 182 0.94 -10.53 -20.35
N LYS A 183 -0.11 -10.25 -19.57
CA LYS A 183 -0.45 -8.88 -19.15
C LYS A 183 0.64 -8.31 -18.24
N PHE A 184 1.13 -9.10 -17.28
CA PHE A 184 2.22 -8.73 -16.40
C PHE A 184 3.51 -8.44 -17.16
N ALA A 185 4.00 -9.40 -17.97
CA ALA A 185 5.25 -9.28 -18.71
C ALA A 185 5.26 -8.03 -19.60
N LYS A 186 4.17 -7.80 -20.36
CA LYS A 186 4.02 -6.61 -21.20
C LYS A 186 3.99 -5.31 -20.38
N SER A 187 3.26 -5.30 -19.26
CA SER A 187 3.16 -4.11 -18.40
C SER A 187 4.50 -3.77 -17.76
N LYS A 188 5.22 -4.76 -17.23
CA LYS A 188 6.47 -4.56 -16.51
C LYS A 188 7.59 -4.11 -17.44
N LEU A 189 7.75 -4.73 -18.61
CA LEU A 189 8.74 -4.30 -19.60
C LEU A 189 8.47 -2.87 -20.10
N LYS A 190 7.20 -2.48 -20.21
CA LYS A 190 6.79 -1.10 -20.56
C LYS A 190 7.13 -0.10 -19.44
N GLU A 191 6.89 -0.45 -18.18
CA GLU A 191 7.24 0.35 -17.02
C GLU A 191 8.76 0.58 -16.94
N LEU A 192 9.55 -0.50 -17.07
CA LEU A 192 11.01 -0.42 -17.09
C LEU A 192 11.53 0.45 -18.23
N SER A 193 10.99 0.30 -19.44
CA SER A 193 11.35 1.14 -20.60
C SER A 193 11.04 2.62 -20.35
N LYS A 194 9.91 2.95 -19.70
CA LYS A 194 9.60 4.34 -19.30
C LYS A 194 10.56 4.87 -18.24
N ALA A 195 10.99 4.01 -17.32
CA ALA A 195 11.93 4.36 -16.28
C ALA A 195 13.35 4.68 -16.79
N LEU A 196 13.66 4.34 -18.06
CA LEU A 196 14.95 4.57 -18.70
C LEU A 196 14.98 5.78 -19.65
N LYS A 197 13.82 6.43 -19.87
CA LYS A 197 13.70 7.71 -20.59
C LYS A 197 13.86 8.86 -19.62
#